data_AF-A0A1V4W912-F1
#
_entry.id   AF-A0A1V4W912-F1
#
_cell.length_a   1.000
_cell.length_b   1.000
_cell.length_c   1.000
_cell.angle_alpha   90.00
_cell.angle_beta   90.00
_cell.angle_gamma   90.00
#
_symmetry.space_group_name_H-M   'P 1'
#
loop_
_entity.id
_entity.type
_entity.pdbx_description
1 polymer ?
#
loop_
_entity_poly.entity_id
_entity_poly.type
_entity_poly.pdbx_seq_one_letter_code
_entity_poly.pdbx_strand_id
1 'polypeptide(L)'
;MYITSFVHREELFDMVQRWLCNRLDPSDGLRVTQILICDGFILGETLDSLTKLLLTTLPVQTYRTQRLHFKGELRDIICRSAQAPNPRMAELVASYMANPDFFYKEAPVDGTAYLDEADRLVALYRIKRPRRIAEKANRYIAGHIFRMVQNRARQLAEERAQQIGIPLEHLLTPEEEMEREFTLAEEMIASAFKEGKARFERPPVTINDVGGIKCIADSLSLHRIEEFMLQHPDFTVFERAEHSGSYRARSLIIDVPWDRDRICRSFVEKGAWEKYTNRGISEIELRKGLDHLLEGAEPRICIEVTLTTFEELVESELGRSIHEERIINQRGQTAYTGYIPMNVEFLVEYLFAVAVSPQTQIDRLPIKLWGRYLPDTISHHIRRLYYLPEHDALY
;
A
#
# COMPACT_ATOMS: atom_id res chain seq x y z
N MET A 1 2.90 -11.05 2.37
CA MET A 1 2.17 -9.79 2.08
C MET A 1 0.92 -10.17 1.31
N TYR A 2 -0.27 -9.88 1.83
CA TYR A 2 -1.54 -10.24 1.18
C TYR A 2 -2.27 -8.96 0.79
N ILE A 3 -2.39 -8.65 -0.50
CA ILE A 3 -2.97 -7.37 -0.98
C ILE A 3 -4.37 -7.64 -1.49
N THR A 4 -5.42 -7.27 -0.76
CA THR A 4 -6.79 -7.62 -1.15
C THR A 4 -7.32 -6.78 -2.32
N SER A 5 -6.68 -5.65 -2.64
CA SER A 5 -6.96 -4.89 -3.87
C SER A 5 -6.40 -5.55 -5.15
N PHE A 6 -5.63 -6.63 -5.01
CA PHE A 6 -5.00 -7.36 -6.12
C PHE A 6 -5.77 -8.66 -6.41
N VAL A 7 -5.89 -9.01 -7.68
CA VAL A 7 -6.60 -10.22 -8.11
C VAL A 7 -5.70 -11.45 -8.03
N HIS A 8 -4.37 -11.30 -8.16
CA HIS A 8 -3.39 -12.38 -7.98
C HIS A 8 -2.80 -12.40 -6.56
N ARG A 9 -3.59 -12.00 -5.56
CA ARG A 9 -3.14 -11.82 -4.18
C ARG A 9 -2.63 -13.10 -3.50
N GLU A 10 -3.18 -14.26 -3.87
CA GLU A 10 -2.72 -15.56 -3.37
C GLU A 10 -1.32 -15.88 -3.91
N GLU A 11 -1.15 -15.77 -5.22
CA GLU A 11 0.13 -16.04 -5.86
C GLU A 11 1.23 -15.08 -5.40
N LEU A 12 0.92 -13.78 -5.29
CA LEU A 12 1.86 -12.79 -4.77
C LEU A 12 2.22 -13.08 -3.30
N PHE A 13 1.26 -13.52 -2.50
CA PHE A 13 1.50 -13.90 -1.11
C PHE A 13 2.46 -15.08 -1.01
N ASP A 14 2.21 -16.15 -1.77
CA ASP A 14 3.06 -17.34 -1.81
C ASP A 14 4.47 -17.03 -2.32
N MET A 15 4.58 -16.20 -3.37
CA MET A 15 5.87 -15.72 -3.89
C MET A 15 6.66 -14.98 -2.81
N VAL A 16 6.04 -14.03 -2.10
CA VAL A 16 6.68 -13.30 -1.00
C VAL A 16 7.11 -14.24 0.11
N GLN A 17 6.29 -15.24 0.48
CA GLN A 17 6.67 -16.23 1.49
C GLN A 17 7.90 -17.04 1.08
N ARG A 18 7.97 -17.47 -0.19
CA ARG A 18 9.14 -18.18 -0.73
C ARG A 18 10.38 -17.28 -0.72
N TRP A 19 10.25 -16.02 -1.13
CA TRP A 19 11.35 -15.06 -1.14
C TRP A 19 11.92 -14.82 0.26
N LEU A 20 11.07 -14.66 1.27
CA LEU A 20 11.49 -14.49 2.66
C LEU A 20 12.30 -15.69 3.19
N CYS A 21 12.12 -16.88 2.59
CA CYS A 21 12.90 -18.08 2.87
C CYS A 21 14.08 -18.30 1.90
N ASN A 22 14.46 -17.27 1.12
CA ASN A 22 15.48 -17.33 0.07
C ASN A 22 15.21 -18.42 -0.99
N ARG A 23 13.94 -18.64 -1.34
CA ARG A 23 13.51 -19.58 -2.39
C ARG A 23 12.99 -18.81 -3.60
N LEU A 24 13.88 -18.58 -4.56
CA LEU A 24 13.57 -17.91 -5.82
C LEU A 24 13.20 -18.95 -6.87
N ASP A 25 12.06 -18.75 -7.54
CA ASP A 25 11.74 -19.46 -8.78
C ASP A 25 12.28 -18.67 -9.99
N PRO A 26 12.83 -19.33 -11.02
CA PRO A 26 13.35 -18.64 -12.22
C PRO A 26 12.33 -17.72 -12.91
N SER A 27 11.02 -18.01 -12.78
CA SER A 27 9.95 -17.22 -13.40
C SER A 27 9.45 -16.06 -12.54
N ASP A 28 9.86 -15.97 -11.27
CA ASP A 28 9.28 -15.02 -10.31
C ASP A 28 9.38 -13.57 -10.78
N GLY A 29 10.53 -13.18 -11.34
CA GLY A 29 10.75 -11.80 -11.78
C GLY A 29 9.86 -11.41 -12.97
N LEU A 30 9.60 -12.33 -13.92
CA LEU A 30 8.63 -12.09 -14.99
C LEU A 30 7.22 -12.07 -14.44
N ARG A 31 6.88 -13.02 -13.57
CA ARG A 31 5.52 -13.19 -13.06
C ARG A 31 5.09 -12.04 -12.16
N VAL A 32 5.98 -11.53 -11.29
CA VAL A 32 5.67 -10.35 -10.47
C VAL A 32 5.43 -9.11 -11.33
N THR A 33 6.18 -8.94 -12.44
CA THR A 33 5.93 -7.87 -13.41
C THR A 33 4.54 -8.00 -14.05
N GLN A 34 4.17 -9.20 -14.48
CA GLN A 34 2.84 -9.46 -15.05
C GLN A 34 1.72 -9.17 -14.05
N ILE A 35 1.86 -9.63 -12.80
CA ILE A 35 0.91 -9.36 -11.72
C ILE A 35 0.75 -7.84 -11.53
N LEU A 36 1.84 -7.08 -11.43
CA LEU A 36 1.76 -5.63 -11.19
C LEU A 36 1.16 -4.85 -12.36
N ILE A 37 1.35 -5.31 -13.60
CA ILE A 37 0.71 -4.71 -14.77
C ILE A 37 -0.79 -5.01 -14.76
N CYS A 38 -1.14 -6.29 -14.59
CA CYS A 38 -2.52 -6.77 -14.63
C CYS A 38 -3.35 -6.15 -13.50
N ASP A 39 -2.91 -6.32 -12.26
CA ASP A 39 -3.64 -5.91 -11.06
C ASP A 39 -3.69 -4.40 -10.95
N GLY A 40 -2.62 -3.70 -11.35
CA GLY A 40 -2.60 -2.25 -11.42
C GLY A 40 -3.63 -1.69 -12.41
N PHE A 41 -3.80 -2.34 -13.57
CA PHE A 41 -4.79 -1.93 -14.56
C PHE A 41 -6.22 -2.24 -14.12
N ILE A 42 -6.47 -3.46 -13.63
CA ILE A 42 -7.77 -3.88 -13.08
C ILE A 42 -8.20 -2.93 -11.96
N LEU A 43 -7.30 -2.64 -11.01
CA LEU A 43 -7.58 -1.74 -9.91
C LEU A 43 -7.94 -0.33 -10.42
N GLY A 44 -7.20 0.20 -11.39
CA GLY A 44 -7.47 1.53 -11.96
C GLY A 44 -8.83 1.62 -12.66
N GLU A 45 -9.17 0.65 -13.50
CA GLU A 45 -10.47 0.61 -14.19
C GLU A 45 -11.64 0.38 -13.23
N THR A 46 -11.43 -0.43 -12.19
CA THR A 46 -12.43 -0.69 -11.16
C THR A 46 -12.66 0.55 -10.29
N LEU A 47 -11.60 1.26 -9.88
CA LEU A 47 -11.70 2.52 -9.13
C LEU A 47 -12.45 3.59 -9.94
N ASP A 48 -12.14 3.75 -11.22
CA ASP A 48 -12.85 4.70 -12.09
C ASP A 48 -14.33 4.34 -12.21
N SER A 49 -14.64 3.08 -12.48
CA SER A 49 -16.03 2.60 -12.63
C SER A 49 -16.84 2.76 -11.34
N LEU A 50 -16.24 2.38 -10.21
CA LEU A 50 -16.86 2.49 -8.90
C LEU A 50 -17.06 3.94 -8.49
N THR A 51 -16.07 4.81 -8.73
CA THR A 51 -16.22 6.25 -8.45
C THR A 51 -17.39 6.84 -9.23
N LYS A 52 -17.50 6.52 -10.53
CA LYS A 52 -18.63 6.96 -11.37
C LYS A 52 -19.97 6.46 -10.84
N LEU A 53 -20.04 5.20 -10.41
CA LEU A 53 -21.24 4.62 -9.80
C LEU A 53 -21.62 5.36 -8.51
N LEU A 54 -20.67 5.60 -7.60
CA LEU A 54 -20.93 6.32 -6.36
C LEU A 54 -21.39 7.76 -6.63
N LEU A 55 -20.84 8.43 -7.64
CA LEU A 55 -21.25 9.78 -8.02
C LEU A 55 -22.71 9.85 -8.51
N THR A 56 -23.32 8.76 -8.98
CA THR A 56 -24.75 8.75 -9.36
C THR A 56 -25.70 8.98 -8.17
N THR A 57 -25.21 8.79 -6.94
CA THR A 57 -25.97 9.04 -5.71
C THR A 57 -25.96 10.51 -5.30
N LEU A 58 -25.08 11.32 -5.89
CA LEU A 58 -24.94 12.74 -5.63
C LEU A 58 -25.78 13.56 -6.62
N PRO A 59 -26.20 14.78 -6.24
CA PRO A 59 -26.88 15.71 -7.15
C PRO A 59 -25.91 16.36 -8.15
N VAL A 60 -24.98 15.58 -8.73
CA VAL A 60 -24.00 16.04 -9.71
C VAL A 60 -24.44 15.53 -11.08
N GLN A 61 -24.80 16.44 -11.98
CA GLN A 61 -25.30 16.06 -13.32
C GLN A 61 -24.16 15.71 -14.28
N THR A 62 -23.10 16.51 -14.28
CA THR A 62 -21.90 16.26 -15.08
C THR A 62 -20.63 16.53 -14.29
N TYR A 63 -19.55 15.87 -14.68
CA TYR A 63 -18.24 16.04 -14.09
C TYR A 63 -17.15 15.88 -15.15
N ARG A 64 -16.04 16.58 -14.96
CA ARG A 64 -14.79 16.36 -15.69
C ARG A 64 -13.77 15.64 -14.82
N THR A 65 -12.93 14.83 -15.45
CA THR A 65 -11.84 14.13 -14.76
C THR A 65 -10.51 14.84 -15.00
N GLN A 66 -9.67 14.90 -13.98
CA GLN A 66 -8.31 15.42 -14.09
C GLN A 66 -7.31 14.44 -13.47
N ARG A 67 -6.28 14.05 -14.21
CA ARG A 67 -5.20 13.19 -13.71
C ARG A 67 -4.35 13.96 -12.69
N LEU A 68 -3.93 13.27 -11.64
CA LEU A 68 -3.05 13.78 -10.60
C LEU A 68 -1.73 13.00 -10.60
N HIS A 69 -0.63 13.73 -10.71
CA HIS A 69 0.75 13.24 -10.66
C HIS A 69 1.45 13.64 -9.36
N PHE A 70 1.06 14.78 -8.78
CA PHE A 70 1.63 15.34 -7.56
C PHE A 70 0.54 15.80 -6.60
N LYS A 71 0.88 15.84 -5.32
CA LYS A 71 -0.01 16.34 -4.28
C LYS A 71 -0.33 17.83 -4.44
N GLY A 72 0.62 18.61 -4.97
CA GLY A 72 0.41 20.03 -5.29
C GLY A 72 -0.81 20.25 -6.18
N GLU A 73 -0.99 19.43 -7.22
CA GLU A 73 -2.13 19.56 -8.13
C GLU A 73 -3.47 19.36 -7.42
N LEU A 74 -3.54 18.40 -6.48
CA LEU A 74 -4.72 18.20 -5.64
C LEU A 74 -4.95 19.40 -4.70
N ARG A 75 -3.90 19.91 -4.06
CA ARG A 75 -3.98 21.07 -3.17
C ARG A 75 -4.42 22.33 -3.92
N ASP A 76 -3.94 22.52 -5.13
CA ASP A 76 -4.36 23.62 -6.01
C ASP A 76 -5.84 23.50 -6.41
N ILE A 77 -6.31 22.28 -6.70
CA ILE A 77 -7.74 22.00 -6.93
C ILE A 77 -8.57 22.34 -5.68
N ILE A 78 -8.11 21.93 -4.49
CA ILE A 78 -8.79 22.21 -3.23
C ILE A 78 -8.89 23.73 -3.01
N CYS A 79 -7.81 24.48 -3.23
CA CYS A 79 -7.82 25.93 -3.07
C CYS A 79 -8.82 26.61 -4.04
N ARG A 80 -8.92 26.13 -5.28
CA ARG A 80 -9.93 26.63 -6.25
C ARG A 80 -11.35 26.21 -5.92
N SER A 81 -11.55 25.04 -5.31
CA SER A 81 -12.86 24.50 -4.94
C SER A 81 -13.49 25.22 -3.73
N ALA A 82 -12.72 25.98 -2.96
CA ALA A 82 -13.16 26.67 -1.76
C ALA A 82 -14.05 27.89 -2.09
N GLN A 83 -15.31 27.65 -2.43
CA GLN A 83 -16.32 28.70 -2.58
C GLN A 83 -16.88 29.07 -1.20
N ALA A 84 -16.79 30.36 -0.83
CA ALA A 84 -17.17 30.87 0.50
C ALA A 84 -16.49 30.14 1.69
N PRO A 85 -15.15 30.15 1.77
CA PRO A 85 -14.44 29.48 2.86
C PRO A 85 -14.81 30.11 4.21
N ASN A 86 -15.00 29.26 5.22
CA ASN A 86 -15.05 29.74 6.60
C ASN A 86 -13.67 30.33 7.00
N PRO A 87 -13.57 31.09 8.11
CA PRO A 87 -12.31 31.74 8.49
C PRO A 87 -11.12 30.79 8.60
N ARG A 88 -11.36 29.55 9.07
CA ARG A 88 -10.32 28.53 9.21
C ARG A 88 -9.83 28.02 7.86
N MET A 89 -10.74 27.75 6.92
CA MET A 89 -10.35 27.35 5.57
C MET A 89 -9.59 28.47 4.86
N ALA A 90 -10.03 29.72 5.02
CA ALA A 90 -9.34 30.88 4.42
C ALA A 90 -7.92 31.02 4.96
N GLU A 91 -7.72 30.83 6.27
CA GLU A 91 -6.39 30.79 6.91
C GLU A 91 -5.49 29.71 6.30
N LEU A 92 -6.00 28.47 6.18
CA LEU A 92 -5.23 27.34 5.65
C LEU A 92 -4.88 27.50 4.17
N VAL A 93 -5.83 27.99 3.37
CA VAL A 93 -5.57 28.31 1.95
C VAL A 93 -4.54 29.43 1.82
N ALA A 94 -4.65 30.49 2.63
CA ALA A 94 -3.66 31.57 2.63
C ALA A 94 -2.26 31.07 3.04
N SER A 95 -2.17 30.18 4.04
CA SER A 95 -0.92 29.57 4.47
C SER A 95 -0.27 28.73 3.35
N TYR A 96 -1.07 27.90 2.67
CA TYR A 96 -0.62 27.14 1.51
C TYR A 96 -0.11 28.06 0.38
N MET A 97 -0.87 29.10 0.03
CA MET A 97 -0.47 30.03 -1.03
C MET A 97 0.79 30.81 -0.69
N ALA A 98 1.05 31.09 0.59
CA ALA A 98 2.26 31.79 1.04
C ALA A 98 3.51 30.91 1.00
N ASN A 99 3.39 29.60 1.25
CA ASN A 99 4.51 28.66 1.20
C ASN A 99 4.06 27.25 0.77
N PRO A 100 3.82 27.01 -0.53
CA PRO A 100 3.34 25.71 -1.01
C PRO A 100 4.28 24.55 -0.71
N ASP A 101 5.60 24.79 -0.67
CA ASP A 101 6.62 23.75 -0.48
C ASP A 101 6.56 23.11 0.91
N PHE A 102 6.10 23.85 1.92
CA PHE A 102 5.84 23.32 3.26
C PHE A 102 4.77 22.21 3.25
N PHE A 103 3.88 22.24 2.27
CA PHE A 103 2.78 21.30 2.13
C PHE A 103 3.11 20.24 1.07
N TYR A 104 4.30 19.63 1.14
CA TYR A 104 4.67 18.43 0.38
C TYR A 104 4.24 18.46 -1.10
N LYS A 105 4.39 19.61 -1.77
CA LYS A 105 3.82 19.86 -3.10
C LYS A 105 4.29 18.83 -4.13
N GLU A 106 5.58 18.52 -4.08
CA GLU A 106 6.26 17.58 -4.98
C GLU A 106 6.06 16.10 -4.59
N ALA A 107 5.30 15.81 -3.53
CA ALA A 107 5.01 14.43 -3.16
C ALA A 107 4.17 13.76 -4.25
N PRO A 108 4.62 12.65 -4.83
CA PRO A 108 4.07 12.20 -6.08
C PRO A 108 2.88 11.24 -5.82
N VAL A 109 1.81 11.37 -6.61
CA VAL A 109 0.51 10.66 -6.48
C VAL A 109 0.19 9.92 -7.78
N ASP A 110 -0.57 8.84 -7.67
CA ASP A 110 -1.25 8.22 -8.81
C ASP A 110 -2.75 8.29 -8.51
N GLY A 111 -3.46 9.23 -9.14
CA GLY A 111 -4.88 9.40 -8.88
C GLY A 111 -5.58 10.22 -9.95
N THR A 112 -6.89 10.33 -9.78
CA THR A 112 -7.77 11.10 -10.67
C THR A 112 -8.79 11.85 -9.82
N ALA A 113 -8.90 13.15 -10.05
CA ALA A 113 -9.91 14.00 -9.45
C ALA A 113 -11.14 14.11 -10.36
N TYR A 114 -12.32 14.19 -9.75
CA TYR A 114 -13.61 14.45 -10.39
C TYR A 114 -14.10 15.82 -9.94
N LEU A 115 -14.32 16.69 -10.91
CA LEU A 115 -14.69 18.09 -10.71
C LEU A 115 -16.07 18.31 -11.32
N ASP A 116 -16.98 18.92 -10.57
CA ASP A 116 -18.30 19.28 -11.09
C ASP A 116 -18.25 20.47 -12.06
N GLU A 117 -19.40 20.90 -12.56
CA GLU A 117 -19.54 22.04 -13.49
C GLU A 117 -19.02 23.37 -12.91
N ALA A 118 -18.96 23.48 -11.58
CA ALA A 118 -18.43 24.64 -10.88
C ALA A 118 -16.94 24.47 -10.50
N ASP A 119 -16.25 23.51 -11.12
CA ASP A 119 -14.87 23.12 -10.84
C ASP A 119 -14.60 22.70 -9.38
N ARG A 120 -15.64 22.27 -8.66
CA ARG A 120 -15.51 21.80 -7.28
C ARG A 120 -15.18 20.33 -7.25
N LEU A 121 -14.24 19.97 -6.38
CA LEU A 121 -13.86 18.58 -6.14
C LEU A 121 -14.97 17.81 -5.44
N VAL A 122 -15.54 16.82 -6.13
CA VAL A 122 -16.63 15.96 -5.61
C VAL A 122 -16.17 14.53 -5.31
N ALA A 123 -15.13 14.06 -5.98
CA ALA A 123 -14.48 12.80 -5.67
C ALA A 123 -13.04 12.78 -6.14
N LEU A 124 -12.24 11.88 -5.58
CA LEU A 124 -11.01 11.43 -6.21
C LEU A 124 -10.79 9.95 -5.92
N TYR A 125 -10.07 9.27 -6.79
CA TYR A 125 -9.47 7.99 -6.44
C TYR A 125 -7.94 8.06 -6.56
N ARG A 126 -7.27 7.16 -5.85
CA ARG A 126 -5.83 6.98 -5.91
C ARG A 126 -5.43 5.51 -5.84
N ILE A 127 -4.27 5.21 -6.41
CA ILE A 127 -3.57 3.93 -6.25
C ILE A 127 -2.28 4.19 -5.49
N LYS A 128 -2.02 3.40 -4.45
CA LYS A 128 -0.75 3.46 -3.73
C LYS A 128 0.37 2.98 -4.64
N ARG A 129 1.44 3.78 -4.69
CA ARG A 129 2.64 3.45 -5.46
C ARG A 129 3.35 2.22 -4.87
N PRO A 130 4.04 1.41 -5.70
CA PRO A 130 4.76 0.21 -5.25
C PRO A 130 5.64 0.43 -4.01
N ARG A 131 6.45 1.51 -3.98
CA ARG A 131 7.27 1.87 -2.81
C ARG A 131 6.44 2.05 -1.53
N ARG A 132 5.26 2.67 -1.64
CA ARG A 132 4.37 2.88 -0.50
C ARG A 132 3.69 1.60 -0.03
N ILE A 133 3.40 0.69 -0.96
CA ILE A 133 2.92 -0.66 -0.64
C ILE A 133 4.03 -1.43 0.08
N ALA A 134 5.27 -1.37 -0.42
CA ALA A 134 6.44 -2.01 0.20
C ALA A 134 6.64 -1.55 1.65
N GLU A 135 6.61 -0.25 1.91
CA GLU A 135 6.71 0.31 3.26
C GLU A 135 5.59 -0.21 4.19
N LYS A 136 4.36 -0.30 3.69
CA LYS A 136 3.22 -0.79 4.48
C LYS A 136 3.32 -2.29 4.75
N ALA A 137 3.75 -3.06 3.75
CA ALA A 137 4.00 -4.49 3.87
C ALA A 137 5.13 -4.78 4.85
N ASN A 138 6.23 -4.03 4.79
CA ASN A 138 7.33 -4.11 5.74
C ASN A 138 6.81 -3.95 7.17
N ARG A 139 6.04 -2.89 7.44
CA ARG A 139 5.49 -2.63 8.77
C ARG A 139 4.68 -3.81 9.32
N TYR A 140 3.80 -4.41 8.50
CA TYR A 140 2.99 -5.54 8.96
C TYR A 140 3.81 -6.82 9.15
N ILE A 141 4.69 -7.13 8.20
CA ILE A 141 5.54 -8.33 8.29
C ILE A 141 6.50 -8.20 9.46
N ALA A 142 7.22 -7.08 9.59
CA ALA A 142 8.11 -6.80 10.71
C ALA A 142 7.38 -6.82 12.05
N GLY A 143 6.19 -6.22 12.13
CA GLY A 143 5.36 -6.27 13.34
C GLY A 143 4.90 -7.68 13.68
N HIS A 144 4.62 -8.53 12.69
CA HIS A 144 4.31 -9.94 12.92
C HIS A 144 5.53 -10.74 13.39
N ILE A 145 6.69 -10.56 12.74
CA ILE A 145 7.96 -11.17 13.17
C ILE A 145 8.29 -10.77 14.60
N PHE A 146 8.12 -9.50 14.96
CA PHE A 146 8.33 -9.03 16.33
C PHE A 146 7.46 -9.80 17.33
N ARG A 147 6.16 -9.98 17.03
CA ARG A 147 5.28 -10.80 17.86
C ARG A 147 5.74 -12.26 17.94
N MET A 148 6.26 -12.84 16.86
CA MET A 148 6.84 -14.19 16.88
C MET A 148 8.05 -14.25 17.83
N VAL A 149 8.95 -13.27 17.78
CA VAL A 149 10.11 -13.18 18.66
C VAL A 149 9.68 -12.99 20.11
N GLN A 150 8.76 -12.07 20.40
CA GLN A 150 8.22 -11.86 21.75
C GLN A 150 7.57 -13.13 22.32
N ASN A 151 6.77 -13.82 21.53
CA ASN A 151 6.15 -15.08 21.93
C ASN A 151 7.20 -16.16 22.22
N ARG A 152 8.27 -16.23 21.41
CA ARG A 152 9.35 -17.20 21.63
C ARG A 152 10.21 -16.85 22.84
N ALA A 153 10.53 -15.58 23.07
CA ALA A 153 11.23 -15.12 24.26
C ALA A 153 10.41 -15.41 25.53
N ARG A 154 9.09 -15.21 25.48
CA ARG A 154 8.17 -15.58 26.57
C ARG A 154 8.18 -17.09 26.86
N GLN A 155 8.21 -17.94 25.81
CA GLN A 155 8.33 -19.38 25.99
C GLN A 155 9.63 -19.78 26.68
N LEU A 156 10.77 -19.16 26.34
CA LEU A 156 12.04 -19.40 27.01
C LEU A 156 11.97 -19.03 28.51
N ALA A 157 11.35 -17.89 28.82
CA ALA A 157 11.11 -17.49 30.20
C ALA A 157 10.17 -18.45 30.95
N GLU A 158 9.14 -18.99 30.28
CA GLU A 158 8.24 -20.01 30.83
C GLU A 158 8.97 -21.34 31.11
N GLU A 159 9.82 -21.79 30.17
CA GLU A 159 10.68 -22.97 30.34
C GLU A 159 11.61 -22.80 31.56
N ARG A 160 12.23 -21.62 31.73
CA ARG A 160 13.05 -21.30 32.91
C ARG A 160 12.24 -21.29 34.21
N ALA A 161 11.06 -20.65 34.22
CA ALA A 161 10.19 -20.62 35.39
C ALA A 161 9.83 -22.04 35.84
N GLN A 162 9.49 -22.91 34.89
CA GLN A 162 9.21 -24.33 35.13
C GLN A 162 10.42 -25.08 35.71
N GLN A 163 11.63 -24.83 35.20
CA GLN A 163 12.86 -25.45 35.73
C GLN A 163 13.13 -25.10 37.20
N ILE A 164 12.73 -23.91 37.64
CA ILE A 164 12.90 -23.44 39.03
C ILE A 164 11.64 -23.73 39.88
N GLY A 165 10.58 -24.30 39.27
CA GLY A 165 9.36 -24.71 39.95
C GLY A 165 8.46 -23.56 40.38
N ILE A 166 8.53 -22.41 39.70
CA ILE A 166 7.71 -21.23 40.00
C ILE A 166 6.80 -20.85 38.82
N PRO A 167 5.63 -20.23 39.06
CA PRO A 167 4.85 -19.60 37.99
C PRO A 167 5.59 -18.44 37.31
N LEU A 168 5.29 -18.18 36.03
CA LEU A 168 5.92 -17.10 35.25
C LEU A 168 5.72 -15.72 35.91
N GLU A 169 4.54 -15.45 36.47
CA GLU A 169 4.25 -14.17 37.15
C GLU A 169 5.15 -13.91 38.38
N HIS A 170 5.81 -14.94 38.92
CA HIS A 170 6.73 -14.84 40.04
C HIS A 170 8.21 -14.85 39.61
N LEU A 171 8.49 -15.00 38.32
CA LEU A 171 9.84 -15.01 37.78
C LEU A 171 10.38 -13.58 37.65
N LEU A 172 11.28 -13.19 38.56
CA LEU A 172 12.08 -11.97 38.42
C LEU A 172 13.31 -12.27 37.57
N THR A 173 13.34 -11.71 36.36
CA THR A 173 14.44 -11.91 35.40
C THR A 173 15.29 -10.65 35.31
N PRO A 174 16.63 -10.73 35.48
CA PRO A 174 17.53 -9.61 35.21
C PRO A 174 17.43 -9.16 33.75
N GLU A 175 17.59 -7.85 33.50
CA GLU A 175 17.49 -7.26 32.16
C GLU A 175 18.45 -7.93 31.15
N GLU A 176 19.70 -8.17 31.54
CA GLU A 176 20.70 -8.87 30.70
C GLU A 176 20.22 -10.26 30.24
N GLU A 177 19.47 -10.96 31.09
CA GLU A 177 18.97 -12.29 30.78
C GLU A 177 17.74 -12.22 29.87
N MET A 178 16.87 -11.21 30.04
CA MET A 178 15.78 -10.92 29.11
C MET A 178 16.31 -10.58 27.72
N GLU A 179 17.39 -9.79 27.64
CA GLU A 179 18.05 -9.44 26.37
C GLU A 179 18.65 -10.67 25.69
N ARG A 180 19.28 -11.58 26.44
CA ARG A 180 19.80 -12.85 25.92
C ARG A 180 18.70 -13.74 25.38
N GLU A 181 17.60 -13.90 26.12
CA GLU A 181 16.44 -14.68 25.67
C GLU A 181 15.81 -14.09 24.42
N PHE A 182 15.72 -12.76 24.34
CA PHE A 182 15.23 -12.07 23.15
C PHE A 182 16.14 -12.30 21.95
N THR A 183 17.47 -12.19 22.15
CA THR A 183 18.46 -12.46 21.10
C THR A 183 18.37 -13.90 20.60
N LEU A 184 18.30 -14.87 21.51
CA LEU A 184 18.15 -16.27 21.17
C LEU A 184 16.84 -16.52 20.41
N ALA A 185 15.73 -15.92 20.85
CA ALA A 185 14.45 -16.00 20.16
C ALA A 185 14.54 -15.43 18.73
N GLU A 186 15.21 -14.29 18.54
CA GLU A 186 15.45 -13.71 17.21
C GLU A 186 16.26 -14.66 16.32
N GLU A 187 17.33 -15.26 16.84
CA GLU A 187 18.14 -16.26 16.12
C GLU A 187 17.33 -17.50 15.73
N MET A 188 16.47 -17.99 16.61
CA MET A 188 15.58 -19.13 16.32
C MET A 188 14.60 -18.81 15.20
N ILE A 189 14.00 -17.62 15.21
CA ILE A 189 13.09 -17.17 14.15
C ILE A 189 13.86 -17.02 12.83
N ALA A 190 15.05 -16.41 12.84
CA ALA A 190 15.90 -16.31 11.67
C ALA A 190 16.28 -17.70 11.10
N SER A 191 16.58 -18.68 11.96
CA SER A 191 16.86 -20.07 11.53
C SER A 191 15.64 -20.73 10.89
N ALA A 192 14.44 -20.49 11.43
CA ALA A 192 13.20 -21.01 10.83
C ALA A 192 12.98 -20.50 9.40
N PHE A 193 13.33 -19.24 9.10
CA PHE A 193 13.33 -18.72 7.74
C PHE A 193 14.43 -19.35 6.88
N LYS A 194 15.63 -19.53 7.42
CA LYS A 194 16.76 -20.18 6.74
C LYS A 194 16.46 -21.62 6.32
N GLU A 195 15.75 -22.35 7.17
CA GLU A 195 15.29 -23.72 6.91
C GLU A 195 14.02 -23.76 6.04
N GLY A 196 13.40 -22.59 5.82
CA GLY A 196 12.14 -22.40 5.10
C GLY A 196 10.94 -23.09 5.75
N LYS A 197 10.99 -23.23 7.08
CA LYS A 197 9.89 -23.70 7.95
C LYS A 197 8.96 -22.56 8.38
N ALA A 198 9.46 -21.32 8.39
CA ALA A 198 8.67 -20.16 8.73
C ALA A 198 7.55 -19.92 7.71
N ARG A 199 6.35 -19.62 8.21
CA ARG A 199 5.17 -19.27 7.43
C ARG A 199 4.43 -18.12 8.12
N PHE A 200 3.79 -17.30 7.32
CA PHE A 200 2.89 -16.25 7.77
C PHE A 200 1.46 -16.72 7.53
N GLU A 201 0.57 -16.30 8.41
CA GLU A 201 -0.86 -16.31 8.14
C GLU A 201 -1.24 -15.04 7.37
N ARG A 202 -2.33 -15.09 6.61
CA ARG A 202 -2.78 -13.93 5.80
C ARG A 202 -3.20 -12.73 6.66
N PRO A 203 -4.06 -12.86 7.69
CA PRO A 203 -4.64 -11.70 8.36
C PRO A 203 -3.60 -10.71 8.93
N PRO A 204 -2.52 -11.16 9.61
CA PRO A 204 -1.52 -10.26 10.16
C PRO A 204 -0.72 -9.44 9.13
N VAL A 205 -0.73 -9.83 7.86
CA VAL A 205 0.05 -9.21 6.77
C VAL A 205 -0.82 -8.75 5.61
N THR A 206 -2.12 -8.55 5.88
CA THR A 206 -3.11 -8.10 4.91
C THR A 206 -3.10 -6.58 4.73
N ILE A 207 -3.18 -6.12 3.49
CA ILE A 207 -3.25 -4.72 3.10
C ILE A 207 -4.53 -4.51 2.29
N ASN A 208 -5.45 -3.73 2.85
CA ASN A 208 -6.79 -3.51 2.28
C ASN A 208 -6.95 -2.23 1.45
N ASP A 209 -6.00 -1.31 1.55
CA ASP A 209 -6.16 0.08 1.12
C ASP A 209 -5.10 0.46 0.07
N VAL A 210 -4.83 -0.42 -0.89
CA VAL A 210 -3.96 -0.07 -2.03
C VAL A 210 -4.70 0.84 -3.00
N GLY A 211 -5.94 0.52 -3.35
CA GLY A 211 -6.86 1.43 -4.02
C GLY A 211 -7.74 2.16 -3.02
N GLY A 212 -7.90 3.47 -3.21
CA GLY A 212 -8.76 4.28 -2.35
C GLY A 212 -9.56 5.31 -3.12
N ILE A 213 -10.83 5.48 -2.77
CA ILE A 213 -11.74 6.53 -3.23
C ILE A 213 -11.99 7.48 -2.07
N LYS A 214 -12.03 8.77 -2.33
CA LYS A 214 -12.52 9.79 -1.40
C LYS A 214 -13.71 10.50 -2.04
N CYS A 215 -14.87 10.41 -1.43
CA CYS A 215 -16.08 11.14 -1.84
C CYS A 215 -16.23 12.39 -0.95
N ILE A 216 -16.54 13.52 -1.59
CA ILE A 216 -16.63 14.83 -0.96
C ILE A 216 -18.01 15.40 -1.20
N ALA A 217 -18.79 15.52 -0.12
CA ALA A 217 -20.15 16.05 -0.16
C ALA A 217 -20.58 16.56 1.23
N ASP A 218 -21.79 17.11 1.31
CA ASP A 218 -22.43 17.40 2.58
C ASP A 218 -22.81 16.12 3.35
N SER A 219 -23.05 16.25 4.66
CA SER A 219 -23.32 15.11 5.53
C SER A 219 -24.50 14.22 5.11
N LEU A 220 -25.56 14.81 4.53
CA LEU A 220 -26.73 14.06 4.08
C LEU A 220 -26.39 13.24 2.83
N SER A 221 -25.69 13.85 1.88
CA SER A 221 -25.21 13.18 0.67
C SER A 221 -24.21 12.06 0.99
N LEU A 222 -23.27 12.29 1.92
CA LEU A 222 -22.34 11.24 2.38
C LEU A 222 -23.07 10.07 3.03
N HIS A 223 -24.14 10.33 3.78
CA HIS A 223 -24.96 9.26 4.36
C HIS A 223 -25.65 8.42 3.27
N ARG A 224 -26.18 9.06 2.22
CA ARG A 224 -26.76 8.35 1.07
C ARG A 224 -25.75 7.47 0.33
N ILE A 225 -24.51 7.95 0.16
CA ILE A 225 -23.43 7.14 -0.42
C ILE A 225 -23.15 5.92 0.46
N GLU A 226 -23.08 6.10 1.78
CA GLU A 226 -22.85 5.01 2.73
C GLU A 226 -23.98 3.97 2.69
N GLU A 227 -25.24 4.41 2.74
CA GLU A 227 -26.41 3.54 2.66
C GLU A 227 -26.45 2.78 1.33
N PHE A 228 -26.17 3.46 0.22
CA PHE A 228 -26.05 2.83 -1.09
C PHE A 228 -25.03 1.69 -1.06
N MET A 229 -23.83 1.92 -0.52
CA MET A 229 -22.81 0.87 -0.43
C MET A 229 -23.21 -0.30 0.47
N LEU A 230 -23.91 -0.03 1.58
CA LEU A 230 -24.38 -1.07 2.52
C LEU A 230 -25.53 -1.92 1.96
N GLN A 231 -26.33 -1.36 1.05
CA GLN A 231 -27.51 -2.04 0.48
C GLN A 231 -27.27 -2.60 -0.92
N HIS A 232 -26.18 -2.21 -1.59
CA HIS A 232 -25.90 -2.66 -2.94
C HIS A 232 -25.64 -4.18 -2.97
N PRO A 233 -26.36 -4.96 -3.80
CA PRO A 233 -26.33 -6.42 -3.76
C PRO A 233 -24.95 -7.00 -4.12
N ASP A 234 -24.17 -6.27 -4.92
CA ASP A 234 -22.85 -6.72 -5.35
C ASP A 234 -21.72 -6.38 -4.38
N PHE A 235 -21.97 -5.64 -3.30
CA PHE A 235 -20.93 -5.15 -2.39
C PHE A 235 -20.97 -5.85 -1.05
N THR A 236 -19.78 -6.08 -0.48
CA THR A 236 -19.63 -6.56 0.90
C THR A 236 -18.78 -5.56 1.67
N VAL A 237 -19.31 -5.02 2.76
CA VAL A 237 -18.57 -4.12 3.64
C VAL A 237 -17.96 -4.92 4.78
N PHE A 238 -16.62 -5.02 4.83
CA PHE A 238 -15.91 -5.81 5.84
C PHE A 238 -15.43 -4.99 7.03
N GLU A 239 -15.15 -3.71 6.83
CA GLU A 239 -14.64 -2.82 7.86
C GLU A 239 -15.32 -1.46 7.73
N ARG A 240 -15.71 -0.90 8.87
CA ARG A 240 -16.23 0.46 9.00
C ARG A 240 -15.50 1.13 10.14
N ALA A 241 -14.80 2.22 9.82
CA ALA A 241 -14.06 3.02 10.79
C ALA A 241 -14.61 4.44 10.80
N GLU A 242 -14.89 4.95 12.00
CA GLU A 242 -15.23 6.35 12.23
C GLU A 242 -14.03 7.04 12.88
N HIS A 243 -13.51 8.06 12.20
CA HIS A 243 -12.44 8.89 12.72
C HIS A 243 -13.06 10.11 13.40
N SER A 244 -12.85 10.25 14.72
CA SER A 244 -13.40 11.34 15.54
C SER A 244 -12.32 12.25 16.16
N GLY A 245 -11.05 12.00 15.86
CA GLY A 245 -9.89 12.72 16.39
C GLY A 245 -9.60 14.04 15.66
N SER A 246 -8.31 14.35 15.44
CA SER A 246 -7.86 15.55 14.71
C SER A 246 -8.25 15.58 13.22
N TYR A 247 -8.99 14.58 12.75
CA TYR A 247 -9.53 14.42 11.40
C TYR A 247 -10.84 13.66 11.52
N ARG A 248 -11.90 14.17 10.89
CA ARG A 248 -13.20 13.51 10.88
C ARG A 248 -13.56 12.96 9.50
N ALA A 249 -13.73 11.65 9.45
CA ALA A 249 -14.22 10.95 8.27
C ALA A 249 -14.74 9.58 8.63
N ARG A 250 -15.56 9.03 7.72
CA ARG A 250 -15.93 7.61 7.74
C ARG A 250 -15.13 6.90 6.66
N SER A 251 -14.46 5.81 7.01
CA SER A 251 -13.76 4.95 6.05
C SER A 251 -14.42 3.58 6.04
N LEU A 252 -14.61 3.04 4.83
CA LEU A 252 -15.14 1.71 4.61
C LEU A 252 -14.16 0.90 3.77
N ILE A 253 -13.94 -0.36 4.12
CA ILE A 253 -13.32 -1.33 3.22
C ILE A 253 -14.44 -2.13 2.57
N ILE A 254 -14.59 -1.95 1.26
CA ILE A 254 -15.62 -2.61 0.47
C ILE A 254 -14.98 -3.60 -0.49
N ASP A 255 -15.58 -4.77 -0.59
CA ASP A 255 -15.24 -5.79 -1.55
C ASP A 255 -16.22 -5.74 -2.71
N VAL A 256 -15.70 -5.59 -3.92
CA VAL A 256 -16.47 -5.31 -5.13
C VAL A 256 -16.04 -6.25 -6.26
N PRO A 257 -16.98 -6.67 -7.12
CA PRO A 257 -16.63 -7.42 -8.32
C PRO A 257 -15.96 -6.49 -9.34
N TRP A 258 -15.16 -7.07 -10.23
CA TRP A 258 -14.66 -6.40 -11.42
C TRP A 258 -15.09 -7.17 -12.67
N ASP A 259 -15.30 -6.45 -13.78
CA ASP A 259 -15.78 -7.03 -15.02
C ASP A 259 -14.58 -7.42 -15.91
N ARG A 260 -14.32 -8.74 -16.00
CA ARG A 260 -13.21 -9.31 -16.76
C ARG A 260 -13.24 -8.92 -18.22
N ASP A 261 -14.38 -9.10 -18.88
CA ASP A 261 -14.51 -8.86 -20.31
C ASP A 261 -14.34 -7.38 -20.63
N ARG A 262 -14.97 -6.52 -19.83
CA ARG A 262 -14.84 -5.07 -19.98
C ARG A 262 -13.41 -4.60 -19.75
N ILE A 263 -12.72 -5.10 -18.74
CA ILE A 263 -11.34 -4.71 -18.45
C ILE A 263 -10.39 -5.19 -19.55
N CYS A 264 -10.51 -6.45 -19.99
CA CYS A 264 -9.65 -6.97 -21.05
C CYS A 264 -9.85 -6.21 -22.37
N ARG A 265 -11.10 -5.90 -22.74
CA ARG A 265 -11.38 -5.03 -23.90
C ARG A 265 -10.79 -3.64 -23.74
N SER A 266 -11.03 -3.01 -22.59
CA SER A 266 -10.53 -1.66 -22.26
C SER A 266 -9.01 -1.56 -22.36
N PHE A 267 -8.28 -2.59 -21.92
CA PHE A 267 -6.82 -2.63 -22.03
C PHE A 267 -6.35 -2.52 -23.47
N VAL A 268 -7.01 -3.24 -24.38
CA VAL A 268 -6.67 -3.27 -25.80
C VAL A 268 -7.11 -1.97 -26.50
N GLU A 269 -8.35 -1.56 -26.28
CA GLU A 269 -8.94 -0.37 -26.92
C GLU A 269 -8.19 0.93 -26.54
N LYS A 270 -7.69 1.01 -25.30
CA LYS A 270 -6.95 2.19 -24.81
C LYS A 270 -5.47 2.20 -25.17
N GLY A 271 -4.94 1.17 -25.84
CA GLY A 271 -3.50 1.06 -26.04
C GLY A 271 -2.72 0.98 -24.72
N ALA A 272 -3.31 0.41 -23.66
CA ALA A 272 -2.79 0.56 -22.30
C ALA A 272 -1.39 -0.06 -22.12
N TRP A 273 -1.02 -1.03 -22.97
CA TRP A 273 0.30 -1.67 -22.99
C TRP A 273 1.46 -0.69 -23.15
N GLU A 274 1.27 0.44 -23.83
CA GLU A 274 2.33 1.42 -24.12
C GLU A 274 3.02 1.91 -22.84
N LYS A 275 2.27 2.02 -21.75
CA LYS A 275 2.74 2.47 -20.43
C LYS A 275 3.65 1.47 -19.72
N TYR A 276 3.75 0.24 -20.24
CA TYR A 276 4.45 -0.88 -19.58
C TYR A 276 5.64 -1.42 -20.38
N THR A 277 5.93 -0.82 -21.53
CA THR A 277 7.01 -1.26 -22.46
C THR A 277 8.41 -1.23 -21.85
N ASN A 278 8.61 -0.45 -20.79
CA ASN A 278 9.88 -0.34 -20.08
C ASN A 278 10.08 -1.38 -18.96
N ARG A 279 9.19 -2.37 -18.82
CA ARG A 279 9.20 -3.35 -17.71
C ARG A 279 9.77 -4.73 -18.08
N GLY A 280 10.53 -4.82 -19.17
CA GLY A 280 11.19 -6.07 -19.57
C GLY A 280 10.26 -7.14 -20.16
N ILE A 281 9.01 -6.79 -20.45
CA ILE A 281 8.08 -7.60 -21.24
C ILE A 281 8.01 -6.99 -22.64
N SER A 282 8.15 -7.82 -23.68
CA SER A 282 8.10 -7.33 -25.07
C SER A 282 6.73 -6.73 -25.40
N GLU A 283 6.71 -5.71 -26.27
CA GLU A 283 5.46 -5.10 -26.72
C GLU A 283 4.54 -6.10 -27.41
N ILE A 284 5.10 -7.06 -28.16
CA ILE A 284 4.35 -8.14 -28.81
C ILE A 284 3.58 -8.96 -27.77
N GLU A 285 4.21 -9.25 -26.63
CA GLU A 285 3.56 -9.99 -25.54
C GLU A 285 2.46 -9.16 -24.89
N LEU A 286 2.74 -7.89 -24.57
CA LEU A 286 1.75 -7.01 -23.94
C LEU A 286 0.53 -6.76 -24.84
N ARG A 287 0.72 -6.70 -26.17
CA ARG A 287 -0.37 -6.54 -27.15
C ARG A 287 -1.32 -7.73 -27.23
N LYS A 288 -0.95 -8.90 -26.69
CA LYS A 288 -1.88 -10.04 -26.55
C LYS A 288 -3.00 -9.75 -25.53
N GLY A 289 -2.89 -8.67 -24.76
CA GLY A 289 -3.87 -8.27 -23.75
C GLY A 289 -3.69 -9.02 -22.44
N LEU A 290 -4.62 -8.80 -21.50
CA LEU A 290 -4.51 -9.33 -20.14
C LEU A 290 -5.10 -10.74 -19.97
N ASP A 291 -5.95 -11.21 -20.89
CA ASP A 291 -6.79 -12.39 -20.65
C ASP A 291 -6.00 -13.66 -20.27
N HIS A 292 -4.88 -13.90 -20.96
CA HIS A 292 -4.00 -15.04 -20.69
C HIS A 292 -3.21 -14.93 -19.38
N LEU A 293 -3.20 -13.76 -18.73
CA LEU A 293 -2.51 -13.51 -17.46
C LEU A 293 -3.41 -13.68 -16.24
N LEU A 294 -4.72 -13.85 -16.44
CA LEU A 294 -5.77 -13.88 -15.41
C LEU A 294 -6.05 -15.28 -14.83
N GLU A 295 -5.16 -16.23 -15.05
CA GLU A 295 -5.28 -17.54 -14.42
C GLU A 295 -5.18 -17.40 -12.90
N GLY A 296 -6.14 -17.99 -12.17
CA GLY A 296 -6.20 -17.87 -10.71
C GLY A 296 -6.58 -16.47 -10.20
N ALA A 297 -6.98 -15.55 -11.08
CA ALA A 297 -7.41 -14.21 -10.69
C ALA A 297 -8.70 -14.25 -9.87
N GLU A 298 -8.65 -13.64 -8.70
CA GLU A 298 -9.80 -13.50 -7.82
C GLU A 298 -10.88 -12.58 -8.44
N PRO A 299 -12.17 -12.96 -8.40
CA PRO A 299 -13.23 -12.22 -9.09
C PRO A 299 -13.61 -10.89 -8.41
N ARG A 300 -13.05 -10.63 -7.23
CA ARG A 300 -13.41 -9.49 -6.39
C ARG A 300 -12.19 -8.88 -5.73
N ILE A 301 -12.21 -7.58 -5.50
CA ILE A 301 -11.10 -6.83 -4.90
C ILE A 301 -11.61 -5.89 -3.82
N CYS A 302 -10.77 -5.64 -2.80
CA CYS A 302 -11.07 -4.66 -1.77
C CYS A 302 -10.61 -3.25 -2.16
N ILE A 303 -11.46 -2.27 -1.92
CA ILE A 303 -11.21 -0.84 -2.12
C ILE A 303 -11.56 -0.09 -0.84
N GLU A 304 -10.71 0.86 -0.45
CA GLU A 304 -11.02 1.80 0.63
C GLU A 304 -11.91 2.93 0.08
N VAL A 305 -13.01 3.24 0.75
CA VAL A 305 -13.85 4.41 0.45
C VAL A 305 -13.91 5.32 1.67
N THR A 306 -13.37 6.53 1.53
CA THR A 306 -13.42 7.58 2.55
C THR A 306 -14.52 8.59 2.21
N LEU A 307 -15.43 8.81 3.16
CA LEU A 307 -16.50 9.79 3.09
C LEU A 307 -16.13 10.99 3.98
N THR A 308 -16.02 12.17 3.39
CA THR A 308 -15.55 13.37 4.10
C THR A 308 -16.22 14.64 3.58
N THR A 309 -16.39 15.64 4.44
CA THR A 309 -16.87 16.95 3.99
C THR A 309 -15.72 17.75 3.38
N PHE A 310 -16.05 18.84 2.69
CA PHE A 310 -15.01 19.69 2.12
C PHE A 310 -14.14 20.36 3.21
N GLU A 311 -14.72 20.76 4.35
CA GLU A 311 -13.92 21.33 5.45
C GLU A 311 -12.91 20.33 6.01
N GLU A 312 -13.34 19.08 6.22
CA GLU A 312 -12.48 18.01 6.71
C GLU A 312 -11.43 17.58 5.68
N LEU A 313 -11.75 17.65 4.38
CA LEU A 313 -10.76 17.49 3.32
C LEU A 313 -9.65 18.55 3.46
N VAL A 314 -10.00 19.83 3.59
CA VAL A 314 -9.05 20.94 3.72
C VAL A 314 -8.15 20.73 4.95
N GLU A 315 -8.73 20.38 6.11
CA GLU A 315 -7.95 20.08 7.31
C GLU A 315 -7.01 18.86 7.13
N SER A 316 -7.43 17.86 6.36
CA SER A 316 -6.62 16.65 6.10
C SER A 316 -5.47 16.83 5.12
N GLU A 317 -5.50 17.88 4.29
CA GLU A 317 -4.48 18.11 3.25
C GLU A 317 -3.62 19.36 3.53
N LEU A 318 -4.15 20.34 4.29
CA LEU A 318 -3.51 21.62 4.60
C LEU A 318 -3.47 21.97 6.09
N GLY A 319 -4.19 21.25 6.95
CA GLY A 319 -4.42 21.64 8.34
C GLY A 319 -3.75 20.76 9.38
N ARG A 320 -4.48 20.43 10.46
CA ARG A 320 -3.93 19.74 11.65
C ARG A 320 -3.59 18.27 11.44
N SER A 321 -3.85 17.76 10.24
CA SER A 321 -3.96 16.34 9.95
C SER A 321 -3.39 16.01 8.57
N ILE A 322 -2.39 16.77 8.12
CA ILE A 322 -1.75 16.57 6.81
C ILE A 322 -1.37 15.10 6.66
N HIS A 323 -1.87 14.48 5.60
CA HIS A 323 -1.70 13.05 5.36
C HIS A 323 -0.23 12.63 5.44
N GLU A 324 0.68 13.41 4.85
CA GLU A 324 2.12 13.13 4.82
C GLU A 324 2.78 13.20 6.21
N GLU A 325 2.36 14.12 7.09
CA GLU A 325 2.88 14.18 8.46
C GLU A 325 2.47 12.95 9.26
N ARG A 326 1.23 12.49 9.11
CA ARG A 326 0.76 11.24 9.75
C ARG A 326 1.58 10.05 9.26
N ILE A 327 1.95 10.04 7.99
CA ILE A 327 2.82 9.00 7.42
C ILE A 327 4.20 9.03 8.08
N ILE A 328 4.81 10.21 8.24
CA ILE A 328 6.12 10.38 8.88
C ILE A 328 6.08 9.96 10.35
N ASN A 329 5.07 10.41 11.10
CA ASN A 329 4.90 10.03 12.51
C ASN A 329 4.76 8.51 12.67
N GLN A 330 4.00 7.84 11.78
CA GLN A 330 3.91 6.38 11.77
C GLN A 330 5.24 5.68 11.44
N ARG A 331 6.16 6.33 10.72
CA ARG A 331 7.51 5.79 10.46
C ARG A 331 8.42 5.94 11.69
N GLY A 332 8.26 7.01 12.47
CA GLY A 332 9.07 7.27 13.65
C GLY A 332 8.75 6.37 14.86
N GLN A 333 7.59 5.72 14.88
CA GLN A 333 7.09 4.94 16.03
C GLN A 333 7.33 3.41 15.92
N THR A 334 8.39 2.97 15.26
CA THR A 334 8.67 1.52 15.14
C THR A 334 9.14 0.95 16.47
N ALA A 335 8.32 0.10 17.10
CA ALA A 335 8.61 -0.53 18.39
C ALA A 335 9.71 -1.60 18.34
N TYR A 336 10.11 -2.03 17.14
CA TYR A 336 11.13 -3.05 16.93
C TYR A 336 12.14 -2.58 15.89
N THR A 337 13.38 -2.44 16.33
CA THR A 337 14.53 -2.09 15.51
C THR A 337 15.50 -3.27 15.54
N GLY A 338 15.81 -3.82 14.36
CA GLY A 338 16.63 -5.03 14.24
C GLY A 338 16.95 -5.31 12.78
N TYR A 339 17.83 -6.29 12.53
CA TYR A 339 18.23 -6.63 11.16
C TYR A 339 17.10 -7.34 10.39
N ILE A 340 16.23 -8.12 11.06
CA ILE A 340 15.14 -8.83 10.37
C ILE A 340 14.12 -7.87 9.74
N PRO A 341 13.56 -6.86 10.46
CA PRO A 341 12.69 -5.84 9.85
C PRO A 341 13.33 -5.13 8.67
N MET A 342 14.60 -4.73 8.79
CA MET A 342 15.31 -4.06 7.71
C MET A 342 15.47 -4.97 6.49
N ASN A 343 15.75 -6.26 6.71
CA ASN A 343 15.87 -7.23 5.63
C ASN A 343 14.53 -7.49 4.92
N VAL A 344 13.41 -7.48 5.67
CA VAL A 344 12.06 -7.53 5.09
C VAL A 344 11.82 -6.31 4.21
N GLU A 345 12.16 -5.11 4.70
CA GLU A 345 12.03 -3.87 3.94
C GLU A 345 12.75 -3.97 2.59
N PHE A 346 14.04 -4.31 2.63
CA PHE A 346 14.86 -4.40 1.42
C PHE A 346 14.33 -5.45 0.45
N LEU A 347 13.88 -6.60 0.95
CA LEU A 347 13.40 -7.68 0.08
C LEU A 347 12.07 -7.33 -0.58
N VAL A 348 11.14 -6.71 0.14
CA VAL A 348 9.85 -6.29 -0.42
C VAL A 348 10.05 -5.10 -1.38
N GLU A 349 10.94 -4.16 -1.05
CA GLU A 349 11.32 -3.08 -1.96
C GLU A 349 11.95 -3.63 -3.25
N TYR A 350 12.86 -4.60 -3.14
CA TYR A 350 13.46 -5.27 -4.29
C TYR A 350 12.42 -5.96 -5.18
N LEU A 351 11.45 -6.67 -4.57
CA LEU A 351 10.36 -7.34 -5.31
C LEU A 351 9.58 -6.34 -6.17
N PHE A 352 9.19 -5.21 -5.60
CA PHE A 352 8.49 -4.17 -6.35
C PHE A 352 9.40 -3.49 -7.38
N ALA A 353 10.69 -3.34 -7.09
CA ALA A 353 11.65 -2.78 -8.03
C ALA A 353 11.81 -3.66 -9.28
N VAL A 354 11.94 -4.98 -9.11
CA VAL A 354 11.96 -5.95 -10.24
C VAL A 354 10.75 -5.75 -11.13
N ALA A 355 9.56 -5.70 -10.51
CA ALA A 355 8.28 -5.62 -11.20
C ALA A 355 8.06 -4.35 -12.05
N VAL A 356 8.83 -3.28 -11.81
CA VAL A 356 8.77 -2.03 -12.57
C VAL A 356 10.05 -1.75 -13.38
N SER A 357 11.05 -2.61 -13.28
CA SER A 357 12.33 -2.48 -13.97
C SER A 357 12.32 -3.11 -15.36
N PRO A 358 13.25 -2.73 -16.26
CA PRO A 358 13.41 -3.39 -17.55
C PRO A 358 13.97 -4.82 -17.47
N GLN A 359 14.37 -5.29 -16.28
CA GLN A 359 14.93 -6.62 -16.09
C GLN A 359 13.96 -7.54 -15.31
N THR A 360 13.48 -8.58 -15.98
CA THR A 360 12.58 -9.59 -15.38
C THR A 360 13.29 -10.87 -14.94
N GLN A 361 14.54 -11.07 -15.35
CA GLN A 361 15.34 -12.22 -14.95
C GLN A 361 16.25 -11.85 -13.78
N ILE A 362 16.10 -12.57 -12.68
CA ILE A 362 16.94 -12.42 -11.48
C ILE A 362 17.55 -13.77 -11.12
N ASP A 363 18.87 -13.79 -10.89
CA ASP A 363 19.60 -15.05 -10.64
C ASP A 363 19.57 -15.46 -9.15
N ARG A 364 19.45 -14.47 -8.27
CA ARG A 364 19.47 -14.66 -6.82
C ARG A 364 18.76 -13.52 -6.11
N LEU A 365 18.24 -13.82 -4.92
CA LEU A 365 17.74 -12.80 -4.02
C LEU A 365 18.92 -12.09 -3.33
N PRO A 366 18.93 -10.74 -3.32
CA PRO A 366 20.05 -9.98 -2.77
C PRO A 366 20.11 -10.02 -1.24
N ILE A 367 18.95 -10.23 -0.60
CA ILE A 367 18.77 -10.12 0.85
C ILE A 367 18.22 -11.44 1.39
N LYS A 368 18.76 -11.85 2.54
CA LYS A 368 18.30 -13.00 3.31
C LYS A 368 17.94 -12.54 4.72
N LEU A 369 16.85 -13.04 5.29
CA LEU A 369 16.39 -12.54 6.60
C LEU A 369 17.38 -12.77 7.74
N TRP A 370 18.25 -13.79 7.62
CA TRP A 370 19.31 -14.12 8.58
C TRP A 370 20.67 -13.47 8.27
N GLY A 371 20.73 -12.52 7.33
CA GLY A 371 21.94 -11.77 7.01
C GLY A 371 21.98 -10.38 7.64
N ARG A 372 23.12 -9.69 7.51
CA ARG A 372 23.26 -8.27 7.86
C ARG A 372 23.66 -7.50 6.62
N TYR A 373 22.91 -6.44 6.32
CA TYR A 373 23.08 -5.65 5.11
C TYR A 373 22.99 -4.17 5.45
N LEU A 374 23.73 -3.35 4.71
CA LEU A 374 23.57 -1.90 4.76
C LEU A 374 22.55 -1.44 3.72
N PRO A 375 21.89 -0.28 3.89
CA PRO A 375 21.01 0.31 2.89
C PRO A 375 21.63 0.44 1.49
N ASP A 376 22.95 0.64 1.41
CA ASP A 376 23.66 0.70 0.12
C ASP A 376 23.57 -0.60 -0.68
N THR A 377 23.40 -1.74 0.00
CA THR A 377 23.24 -3.05 -0.65
C THR A 377 21.99 -3.07 -1.52
N ILE A 378 20.86 -2.60 -1.00
CA ILE A 378 19.60 -2.59 -1.76
C ILE A 378 19.67 -1.57 -2.91
N SER A 379 20.25 -0.39 -2.65
CA SER A 379 20.47 0.64 -3.67
C SER A 379 21.29 0.11 -4.84
N HIS A 380 22.37 -0.61 -4.57
CA HIS A 380 23.20 -1.27 -5.59
C HIS A 380 22.39 -2.26 -6.43
N HIS A 381 21.63 -3.15 -5.78
CA HIS A 381 20.86 -4.17 -6.49
C HIS A 381 19.70 -3.59 -7.31
N ILE A 382 19.05 -2.53 -6.84
CA ILE A 382 18.02 -1.82 -7.59
C ILE A 382 18.64 -1.13 -8.81
N ARG A 383 19.77 -0.41 -8.66
CA ARG A 383 20.45 0.24 -9.80
C ARG A 383 20.78 -0.72 -10.93
N ARG A 384 21.22 -1.94 -10.59
CA ARG A 384 21.51 -3.00 -11.57
C ARG A 384 20.29 -3.42 -12.39
N LEU A 385 19.09 -3.44 -11.81
CA LEU A 385 17.85 -3.75 -12.55
C LEU A 385 17.54 -2.72 -13.65
N TYR A 386 18.09 -1.51 -13.54
CA TYR A 386 17.92 -0.42 -14.51
C TYR A 386 19.15 -0.21 -15.40
N TYR A 387 20.11 -1.14 -15.38
CA TYR A 387 21.38 -1.02 -16.12
C TYR A 387 22.17 0.25 -15.78
N LEU A 388 21.98 0.78 -14.56
CA LEU A 388 22.73 1.95 -14.09
C LEU A 388 24.11 1.51 -13.60
N PRO A 389 25.16 2.34 -13.84
CA PRO A 389 26.51 2.02 -13.39
C PRO A 389 26.60 1.93 -11.86
N GLU A 390 27.51 1.06 -11.42
CA GLU A 390 27.71 0.70 -10.00
C GLU A 390 28.30 1.85 -9.17
N HIS A 391 29.05 2.74 -9.83
CA HIS A 391 29.64 3.93 -9.25
C HIS A 391 29.21 5.15 -10.05
N ASP A 392 28.82 6.22 -9.37
CA ASP A 392 28.75 7.53 -10.01
C ASP A 392 30.19 7.89 -10.43
N ALA A 393 30.36 8.38 -11.66
CA ALA A 393 31.65 8.59 -12.31
C ALA A 393 32.48 9.72 -11.66
N LEU A 394 32.89 9.51 -10.41
CA LEU A 394 33.86 10.33 -9.72
C LEU A 394 35.30 9.87 -10.00
N TYR A 395 35.48 8.70 -10.65
CA TYR A 395 36.73 8.25 -11.26
C TYR A 395 36.46 7.39 -12.50
#